data_AF-A0A948XM92-F1
#
_entry.id   AF-A0A948XM92-F1
#
_cell.length_a   1.000
_cell.length_b   1.000
_cell.length_c   1.000
_cell.angle_alpha   90.00
_cell.angle_beta   90.00
_cell.angle_gamma   90.00
#
_symmetry.space_group_name_H-M   'P 1'
#
loop_
_entity.id
_entity.type
_entity.pdbx_description
1 polymer ?
#
loop_
_entity_poly.entity_id
_entity_poly.type
_entity_poly.pdbx_seq_one_letter_code
_entity_poly.pdbx_strand_id
1 'polypeptide(L)'
;NNEYKEHEVLLHVVGILLRLSKLKLYDKSSIEIVNKAKDNIDKNLEILEKNIHKDLEYSSFGLGYMEAETDELIEVKDYLLYKTHESINNNLEDIGIELIDLLNDNNYEEFKNELSESFVNNLQELPIFSKIDVGSFFNTILNIKHSTLRRILPTIEKRYSQATINELLVDELEFWHEFEKLLDKELPKREKTLKGVWLNILKDRVKGKIIDKLQKAKDNKALNQTDETVG
;
A
#
# COMPACT_ATOMS: atom_id res chain seq x y z
N ASN A 1 -27.47 16.46 -9.64
CA ASN A 1 -26.46 15.45 -10.04
C ASN A 1 -25.10 16.09 -9.99
N ASN A 2 -24.49 16.17 -8.81
CA ASN A 2 -23.09 16.55 -8.72
C ASN A 2 -22.34 15.28 -8.34
N GLU A 3 -21.60 14.73 -9.29
CA GLU A 3 -20.63 13.66 -9.08
C GLU A 3 -19.28 14.35 -8.83
N TYR A 4 -18.65 14.03 -7.70
CA TYR A 4 -17.42 14.69 -7.28
C TYR A 4 -16.28 13.70 -7.55
N LYS A 5 -15.31 14.15 -8.34
CA LYS A 5 -14.18 13.32 -8.80
C LYS A 5 -12.92 13.50 -7.97
N GLU A 6 -12.92 14.46 -7.07
CA GLU A 6 -11.82 14.76 -6.15
C GLU A 6 -12.35 14.60 -4.72
N HIS A 7 -11.65 13.79 -3.92
CA HIS A 7 -12.10 13.45 -2.56
C HIS A 7 -12.17 14.69 -1.66
N GLU A 8 -11.24 15.63 -1.82
CA GLU A 8 -11.25 16.89 -1.05
C GLU A 8 -12.48 17.74 -1.36
N VAL A 9 -12.86 17.83 -2.63
CA VAL A 9 -14.05 18.56 -3.08
C VAL A 9 -15.31 17.89 -2.52
N LEU A 10 -15.37 16.56 -2.59
CA LEU A 10 -16.45 15.78 -1.99
C LEU A 10 -16.58 16.10 -0.48
N LEU A 11 -15.49 15.97 0.28
CA LEU A 11 -15.49 16.19 1.73
C LEU A 11 -15.83 17.64 2.10
N HIS A 12 -15.34 18.64 1.36
CA HIS A 12 -15.69 20.05 1.56
C HIS A 12 -17.19 20.29 1.35
N VAL A 13 -17.75 19.76 0.26
CA VAL A 13 -19.17 19.91 -0.03
C VAL A 13 -20.01 19.23 1.04
N VAL A 14 -19.65 18.01 1.46
CA VAL A 14 -20.37 17.29 2.51
C VAL A 14 -20.37 18.10 3.81
N GLY A 15 -19.22 18.62 4.24
CA GLY A 15 -19.11 19.47 5.42
C GLY A 15 -20.00 20.73 5.35
N ILE A 16 -20.02 21.41 4.20
CA ILE A 16 -20.90 22.58 3.97
C ILE A 16 -22.38 22.17 4.06
N LEU A 17 -22.76 21.06 3.41
CA LEU A 17 -24.16 20.60 3.40
C LEU A 17 -24.63 20.18 4.81
N LEU A 18 -23.78 19.50 5.58
CA LEU A 18 -24.05 19.15 6.98
C LEU A 18 -24.27 20.42 7.81
N ARG A 19 -23.41 21.43 7.65
CA ARG A 19 -23.55 22.72 8.32
C ARG A 19 -24.88 23.41 7.99
N LEU A 20 -25.24 23.46 6.71
CA LEU A 20 -26.47 24.09 6.26
C LEU A 20 -27.71 23.34 6.75
N SER A 21 -27.67 22.01 6.76
CA SER A 21 -28.75 21.16 7.31
C SER A 21 -28.95 21.43 8.80
N LYS A 22 -27.87 21.47 9.59
CA LYS A 22 -27.88 21.80 11.02
C LYS A 22 -28.48 23.18 11.30
N LEU A 23 -28.21 24.16 10.43
CA LEU A 23 -28.79 25.51 10.50
C LEU A 23 -30.23 25.59 9.92
N LYS A 24 -30.81 24.48 9.44
CA LYS A 24 -32.11 24.42 8.77
C LYS A 24 -32.18 25.31 7.52
N LEU A 25 -31.04 25.56 6.89
CA LEU A 25 -30.89 26.29 5.62
C LEU A 25 -30.83 25.34 4.41
N TYR A 26 -30.87 24.03 4.67
CA TYR A 26 -30.95 22.99 3.67
C TYR A 26 -31.97 21.96 4.13
N ASP A 27 -32.78 21.46 3.20
CA ASP A 27 -33.97 20.64 3.44
C ASP A 27 -33.66 19.17 3.71
N LYS A 28 -32.44 18.71 3.37
CA LYS A 28 -32.02 17.33 3.59
C LYS A 28 -31.49 17.11 4.99
N SER A 29 -31.81 15.95 5.54
CA SER A 29 -31.23 15.45 6.79
C SER A 29 -29.74 15.10 6.63
N SER A 30 -29.02 15.03 7.75
CA SER A 30 -27.61 14.59 7.76
C SER A 30 -27.45 13.17 7.19
N ILE A 31 -28.38 12.27 7.53
CA ILE A 31 -28.45 10.90 6.98
C ILE A 31 -28.55 10.89 5.45
N GLU A 32 -29.42 11.73 4.87
CA GLU A 32 -29.54 11.82 3.40
C GLU A 32 -28.29 12.39 2.73
N ILE A 33 -27.57 13.27 3.40
CA ILE A 33 -26.30 13.84 2.91
C ILE A 33 -25.22 12.77 2.92
N VAL A 34 -25.07 12.03 4.02
CA VAL A 34 -24.10 10.93 4.17
C VAL A 34 -24.36 9.85 3.12
N ASN A 35 -25.60 9.39 2.96
CA ASN A 35 -25.93 8.37 1.95
C ASN A 35 -25.61 8.83 0.53
N LYS A 36 -25.90 10.09 0.18
CA LYS A 36 -25.53 10.63 -1.13
C LYS A 36 -24.01 10.74 -1.32
N ALA A 37 -23.26 10.99 -0.25
CA ALA A 37 -21.81 11.02 -0.30
C ALA A 37 -21.26 9.61 -0.57
N LYS A 38 -21.77 8.59 0.14
CA LYS A 38 -21.42 7.17 -0.08
C LYS A 38 -21.74 6.72 -1.51
N ASP A 39 -22.93 7.05 -2.01
CA ASP A 39 -23.31 6.78 -3.40
C ASP A 39 -22.37 7.44 -4.42
N ASN A 40 -21.81 8.62 -4.09
CA ASN A 40 -20.86 9.33 -4.95
C ASN A 40 -19.50 8.63 -4.95
N ILE A 41 -19.05 8.17 -3.77
CA ILE A 41 -17.83 7.39 -3.58
C ILE A 41 -17.91 6.12 -4.42
N ASP A 42 -18.98 5.33 -4.27
CA ASP A 42 -19.16 4.07 -5.01
C ASP A 42 -19.12 4.27 -6.53
N LYS A 43 -19.65 5.39 -7.03
CA LYS A 43 -19.68 5.70 -8.48
C LYS A 43 -18.36 6.22 -9.03
N ASN A 44 -17.54 6.86 -8.21
CA ASN A 44 -16.34 7.58 -8.65
C ASN A 44 -15.06 7.02 -8.02
N LEU A 45 -15.13 5.82 -7.42
CA LEU A 45 -14.06 5.26 -6.61
C LEU A 45 -12.70 5.24 -7.33
N GLU A 46 -12.65 4.73 -8.57
CA GLU A 46 -11.43 4.69 -9.40
C GLU A 46 -10.77 6.06 -9.63
N ILE A 47 -11.57 7.14 -9.62
CA ILE A 47 -11.07 8.51 -9.84
C ILE A 47 -10.66 9.13 -8.51
N LEU A 48 -11.44 8.87 -7.45
CA LEU A 48 -11.18 9.36 -6.10
C LEU A 48 -9.90 8.77 -5.52
N GLU A 49 -9.64 7.48 -5.79
CA GLU A 49 -8.46 6.74 -5.35
C GLU A 49 -7.13 7.40 -5.70
N LYS A 50 -7.04 8.00 -6.89
CA LYS A 50 -5.77 8.49 -7.46
C LYS A 50 -5.09 9.59 -6.65
N ASN A 51 -5.72 10.11 -5.59
CA ASN A 51 -5.17 11.18 -4.76
C ASN A 51 -5.45 11.05 -3.25
N ILE A 52 -5.99 9.94 -2.74
CA ILE A 52 -6.40 9.87 -1.32
C ILE A 52 -5.17 9.74 -0.43
N HIS A 53 -4.89 10.81 0.33
CA HIS A 53 -3.90 10.77 1.40
C HIS A 53 -4.45 10.05 2.63
N LYS A 54 -3.55 9.41 3.39
CA LYS A 54 -3.85 8.80 4.70
C LYS A 54 -4.41 9.82 5.70
N ASP A 55 -4.13 11.09 5.45
CA ASP A 55 -4.55 12.20 6.28
C ASP A 55 -5.72 12.94 5.61
N LEU A 56 -6.94 12.41 5.80
CA LEU A 56 -8.18 13.12 5.48
C LEU A 56 -8.51 14.18 6.53
N GLU A 57 -7.61 14.52 7.47
CA GLU A 57 -7.86 15.53 8.50
C GLU A 57 -7.72 16.94 7.93
N TYR A 58 -6.82 17.14 6.96
CA TYR A 58 -6.54 18.42 6.35
C TYR A 58 -6.91 18.43 4.86
N SER A 59 -7.53 19.51 4.39
CA SER A 59 -7.65 19.73 2.95
C SER A 59 -6.36 20.34 2.40
N SER A 60 -6.03 20.07 1.13
CA SER A 60 -4.88 20.67 0.42
C SER A 60 -4.84 22.20 0.46
N PHE A 61 -5.95 22.85 0.82
CA PHE A 61 -6.03 24.31 0.95
C PHE A 61 -5.67 24.84 2.35
N GLY A 62 -5.27 23.98 3.29
CA GLY A 62 -4.93 24.36 4.66
C GLY A 62 -6.12 24.81 5.51
N LEU A 63 -7.33 24.66 4.97
CA LEU A 63 -8.59 24.92 5.65
C LEU A 63 -9.18 23.55 6.00
N GLY A 64 -9.26 23.22 7.29
CA GLY A 64 -9.92 21.99 7.72
C GLY A 64 -11.35 21.89 7.18
N TYR A 65 -11.90 20.68 7.15
CA TYR A 65 -13.27 20.48 6.66
C TYR A 65 -14.30 21.07 7.63
N MET A 66 -15.36 21.68 7.10
CA MET A 66 -16.48 22.11 7.94
C MET A 66 -17.12 20.89 8.61
N GLU A 67 -17.45 21.02 9.90
CA GLU A 67 -18.01 19.91 10.70
C GLU A 67 -17.09 18.65 10.70
N ALA A 68 -15.77 18.82 10.56
CA ALA A 68 -14.77 17.73 10.54
C ALA A 68 -14.85 16.75 11.71
N GLU A 69 -15.28 17.24 12.88
CA GLU A 69 -15.38 16.47 14.13
C GLU A 69 -16.77 15.86 14.33
N THR A 70 -17.70 16.01 13.37
CA THR A 70 -19.02 15.39 13.48
C THR A 70 -18.99 13.93 13.07
N ASP A 71 -19.77 13.12 13.77
CA ASP A 71 -19.93 11.69 13.48
C ASP A 71 -20.29 11.45 12.00
N GLU A 72 -21.10 12.32 11.41
CA GLU A 72 -21.52 12.16 10.01
C GLU A 72 -20.39 12.39 9.00
N LEU A 73 -19.52 13.37 9.22
CA LEU A 73 -18.39 13.58 8.31
C LEU A 73 -17.28 12.55 8.55
N ILE A 74 -17.08 12.12 9.80
CA ILE A 74 -16.18 11.01 10.13
C ILE A 74 -16.65 9.74 9.41
N GLU A 75 -17.95 9.42 9.44
CA GLU A 75 -18.52 8.26 8.75
C GLU A 75 -18.25 8.28 7.24
N VAL A 76 -18.31 9.45 6.60
CA VAL A 76 -18.00 9.59 5.17
C VAL A 76 -16.52 9.38 4.89
N LYS A 77 -15.63 9.93 5.74
CA LYS A 77 -14.17 9.73 5.62
C LYS A 77 -13.80 8.26 5.79
N ASP A 78 -14.32 7.61 6.83
CA ASP A 78 -14.08 6.20 7.11
C ASP A 78 -14.57 5.32 5.96
N TYR A 79 -15.74 5.62 5.41
CA TYR A 79 -16.27 4.90 4.27
C TYR A 79 -15.40 5.06 3.01
N LEU A 80 -14.93 6.27 2.73
CA LEU A 80 -14.01 6.53 1.62
C LEU A 80 -12.70 5.74 1.78
N LEU A 81 -12.10 5.77 2.97
CA LEU A 81 -10.89 5.01 3.28
C LEU A 81 -11.13 3.51 3.12
N TYR A 82 -12.23 2.99 3.68
CA TYR A 82 -12.60 1.59 3.56
C TYR A 82 -12.72 1.16 2.10
N LYS A 83 -13.43 1.92 1.27
CA LYS A 83 -13.61 1.61 -0.15
C LYS A 83 -12.32 1.67 -0.94
N THR A 84 -11.47 2.65 -0.65
CA THR A 84 -10.12 2.77 -1.23
C THR A 84 -9.28 1.54 -0.89
N HIS A 85 -9.26 1.13 0.39
CA HIS A 85 -8.54 -0.07 0.82
C HIS A 85 -9.11 -1.36 0.20
N GLU A 86 -10.44 -1.49 0.08
CA GLU A 86 -11.10 -2.63 -0.56
C GLU A 86 -10.67 -2.75 -2.03
N SER A 87 -10.70 -1.65 -2.77
CA SER A 87 -10.33 -1.63 -4.18
C SER A 87 -8.84 -1.89 -4.42
N ILE A 88 -7.95 -1.26 -3.63
CA ILE A 88 -6.51 -1.55 -3.73
C ILE A 88 -6.26 -3.04 -3.47
N ASN A 89 -6.90 -3.63 -2.46
CA ASN A 89 -6.77 -5.07 -2.18
C ASN A 89 -7.25 -5.96 -3.34
N ASN A 90 -8.33 -5.58 -4.02
CA ASN A 90 -8.83 -6.29 -5.19
C ASN A 90 -7.87 -6.19 -6.40
N ASN A 91 -7.11 -5.11 -6.49
CA ASN A 91 -6.18 -4.85 -7.60
C ASN A 91 -4.72 -5.17 -7.27
N LEU A 92 -4.41 -5.77 -6.10
CA LEU A 92 -3.03 -6.05 -5.68
C LEU A 92 -2.24 -6.91 -6.67
N GLU A 93 -2.91 -7.83 -7.38
CA GLU A 93 -2.29 -8.66 -8.42
C GLU A 93 -1.81 -7.80 -9.60
N ASP A 94 -2.67 -6.90 -10.10
CA ASP A 94 -2.34 -5.99 -11.19
C ASP A 94 -1.23 -5.02 -10.81
N ILE A 95 -1.25 -4.48 -9.58
CA ILE A 95 -0.18 -3.61 -9.06
C ILE A 95 1.14 -4.40 -8.98
N GLY A 96 1.08 -5.68 -8.60
CA GLY A 96 2.25 -6.56 -8.59
C GLY A 96 2.88 -6.75 -9.98
N ILE A 97 2.03 -6.88 -11.01
CA ILE A 97 2.46 -6.95 -12.42
C ILE A 97 3.10 -5.62 -12.84
N GLU A 98 2.47 -4.49 -12.54
CA GLU A 98 2.97 -3.16 -12.88
C GLU A 98 4.35 -2.90 -12.25
N LEU A 99 4.57 -3.30 -10.99
CA LEU A 99 5.88 -3.19 -10.35
C LEU A 99 6.97 -3.98 -11.09
N ILE A 100 6.65 -5.16 -11.64
CA ILE A 100 7.60 -5.93 -12.45
C ILE A 100 7.90 -5.19 -13.77
N ASP A 101 6.88 -4.66 -14.42
CA ASP A 101 7.03 -3.94 -15.69
C ASP A 101 7.90 -2.68 -15.53
N LEU A 102 7.69 -1.92 -14.46
CA LEU A 102 8.55 -0.77 -14.11
C LEU A 102 10.03 -1.17 -13.98
N LEU A 103 10.31 -2.33 -13.39
CA LEU A 103 11.68 -2.84 -13.29
C LEU A 103 12.24 -3.26 -14.65
N ASN A 104 11.45 -3.96 -15.48
CA ASN A 104 11.83 -4.37 -16.83
C ASN A 104 12.18 -3.16 -17.72
N ASP A 105 11.39 -2.10 -17.62
CA ASP A 105 11.60 -0.84 -18.35
C ASP A 105 12.75 0.00 -17.76
N ASN A 106 13.38 -0.48 -16.68
CA ASN A 106 14.40 0.23 -15.90
C ASN A 106 13.90 1.57 -15.34
N ASN A 107 12.60 1.71 -15.12
CA ASN A 107 11.98 2.87 -14.50
C ASN A 107 12.01 2.78 -12.97
N TYR A 108 13.22 2.85 -12.42
CA TYR A 108 13.43 2.71 -10.98
C TYR A 108 12.74 3.79 -10.14
N GLU A 109 12.68 5.03 -10.61
CA GLU A 109 12.10 6.13 -9.81
C GLU A 109 10.62 5.87 -9.57
N GLU A 110 9.89 5.42 -10.60
CA GLU A 110 8.49 5.09 -10.45
C GLU A 110 8.28 3.85 -9.58
N PHE A 111 9.10 2.80 -9.76
CA PHE A 111 9.08 1.65 -8.86
C PHE A 111 9.29 2.04 -7.39
N LYS A 112 10.24 2.95 -7.14
CA LYS A 112 10.52 3.48 -5.80
C LYS A 112 9.32 4.29 -5.28
N ASN A 113 8.73 5.12 -6.12
CA ASN A 113 7.56 5.92 -5.76
C ASN A 113 6.42 5.00 -5.36
N GLU A 114 6.05 4.03 -6.19
CA GLU A 114 4.98 3.08 -5.88
C GLU A 114 5.22 2.33 -4.57
N LEU A 115 6.41 1.75 -4.39
CA LEU A 115 6.69 0.88 -3.24
C LEU A 115 6.96 1.63 -1.91
N SER A 116 7.47 2.87 -1.96
CA SER A 116 8.00 3.57 -0.78
C SER A 116 7.48 4.98 -0.54
N GLU A 117 6.92 5.64 -1.55
CA GLU A 117 6.54 7.06 -1.50
C GLU A 117 5.15 7.32 -2.09
N SER A 118 4.38 6.27 -2.37
CA SER A 118 3.03 6.38 -2.92
C SER A 118 2.14 6.99 -1.86
N PHE A 119 1.99 8.31 -1.97
CA PHE A 119 1.02 9.12 -1.25
C PHE A 119 -0.43 8.68 -1.52
N VAL A 120 -0.63 7.82 -2.51
CA VAL A 120 -1.91 7.44 -3.11
C VAL A 120 -2.38 6.06 -2.62
N ASN A 121 -1.48 5.07 -2.45
CA ASN A 121 -1.89 3.68 -2.23
C ASN A 121 -1.27 2.94 -1.03
N ASN A 122 -0.41 3.57 -0.21
CA ASN A 122 0.20 2.95 0.98
C ASN A 122 0.67 1.50 0.78
N LEU A 123 1.22 1.18 -0.40
CA LEU A 123 1.68 -0.18 -0.75
C LEU A 123 2.73 -0.71 0.23
N GLN A 124 3.36 0.20 1.00
CA GLN A 124 4.26 -0.13 2.08
C GLN A 124 3.65 -1.10 3.10
N GLU A 125 2.34 -1.04 3.36
CA GLU A 125 1.64 -1.84 4.38
C GLU A 125 0.84 -3.02 3.82
N LEU A 126 0.71 -3.14 2.50
CA LEU A 126 -0.07 -4.20 1.86
C LEU A 126 0.83 -5.32 1.36
N PRO A 127 0.51 -6.62 1.53
CA PRO A 127 1.41 -7.72 1.21
C PRO A 127 1.54 -8.01 -0.30
N ILE A 128 1.89 -6.99 -1.10
CA ILE A 128 1.96 -7.05 -2.56
C ILE A 128 2.86 -8.17 -3.10
N PHE A 129 3.99 -8.48 -2.44
CA PHE A 129 4.86 -9.57 -2.91
C PHE A 129 4.19 -10.94 -2.77
N SER A 130 3.21 -11.11 -1.88
CA SER A 130 2.43 -12.36 -1.80
C SER A 130 1.57 -12.60 -3.06
N LYS A 131 1.36 -11.57 -3.88
CA LYS A 131 0.58 -11.60 -5.12
C LYS A 131 1.45 -11.64 -6.37
N ILE A 132 2.77 -11.56 -6.23
CA ILE A 132 3.70 -11.57 -7.34
C ILE A 132 4.21 -13.00 -7.58
N ASP A 133 4.24 -13.42 -8.85
CA ASP A 133 4.95 -14.64 -9.23
C ASP A 133 6.46 -14.51 -8.97
N VAL A 134 6.97 -15.31 -8.03
CA VAL A 134 8.39 -15.32 -7.63
C VAL A 134 9.32 -15.54 -8.81
N GLY A 135 8.94 -16.41 -9.76
CA GLY A 135 9.73 -16.71 -10.95
C GLY A 135 9.90 -15.50 -11.86
N SER A 136 8.81 -14.78 -12.12
CA SER A 136 8.77 -13.56 -12.93
C SER A 136 9.58 -12.43 -12.29
N PHE A 137 9.42 -12.23 -10.98
CA PHE A 137 10.24 -11.26 -10.25
C PHE A 137 11.73 -11.62 -10.29
N PHE A 138 12.07 -12.89 -10.06
CA PHE A 138 13.44 -13.37 -10.13
C PHE A 138 14.09 -13.18 -11.50
N ASN A 139 13.38 -13.54 -12.57
CA ASN A 139 13.85 -13.33 -13.94
C ASN A 139 14.07 -11.84 -14.23
N THR A 140 13.20 -10.97 -13.73
CA THR A 140 13.34 -9.52 -13.82
C THR A 140 14.62 -9.05 -13.15
N ILE A 141 14.87 -9.46 -11.90
CA ILE A 141 16.13 -9.18 -11.17
C ILE A 141 17.37 -9.68 -11.94
N LEU A 142 17.26 -10.82 -12.63
CA LEU A 142 18.33 -11.35 -13.47
C LEU A 142 18.54 -10.61 -14.79
N ASN A 143 17.62 -9.75 -15.22
CA ASN A 143 17.70 -9.06 -16.51
C ASN A 143 17.90 -7.55 -16.38
N ILE A 144 17.54 -6.95 -15.24
CA ILE A 144 17.77 -5.50 -15.01
C ILE A 144 19.26 -5.12 -15.01
N LYS A 145 19.50 -3.82 -15.27
CA LYS A 145 20.82 -3.20 -15.23
C LYS A 145 21.41 -3.24 -13.80
N HIS A 146 22.73 -3.34 -13.72
CA HIS A 146 23.45 -3.33 -12.44
C HIS A 146 23.21 -2.07 -11.60
N SER A 147 23.07 -0.90 -12.26
CA SER A 147 22.75 0.36 -11.61
C SER A 147 21.38 0.30 -10.92
N THR A 148 20.39 -0.31 -11.56
CA THR A 148 19.03 -0.51 -11.04
C THR A 148 19.04 -1.51 -9.89
N LEU A 149 19.70 -2.67 -10.08
CA LEU A 149 19.81 -3.72 -9.07
C LEU A 149 20.37 -3.19 -7.74
N ARG A 150 21.40 -2.34 -7.79
CA ARG A 150 22.02 -1.74 -6.60
C ARG A 150 21.05 -0.86 -5.81
N ARG A 151 20.04 -0.29 -6.47
CA ARG A 151 19.10 0.67 -5.88
C ARG A 151 17.81 0.01 -5.37
N ILE A 152 17.35 -1.06 -6.03
CA ILE A 152 16.12 -1.79 -5.65
C ILE A 152 16.18 -2.30 -4.21
N LEU A 153 17.31 -2.90 -3.83
CA LEU A 153 17.43 -3.62 -2.57
C LEU A 153 17.23 -2.69 -1.34
N PRO A 154 17.89 -1.53 -1.24
CA PRO A 154 17.56 -0.54 -0.21
C PRO A 154 16.08 -0.12 -0.17
N THR A 155 15.42 0.01 -1.32
CA THR A 155 13.99 0.38 -1.40
C THR A 155 13.11 -0.71 -0.81
N ILE A 156 13.36 -1.97 -1.19
CA ILE A 156 12.63 -3.12 -0.62
C ILE A 156 12.91 -3.24 0.88
N GLU A 157 14.18 -3.13 1.32
CA GLU A 157 14.55 -3.20 2.74
C GLU A 157 13.87 -2.13 3.60
N LYS A 158 13.70 -0.92 3.06
CA LYS A 158 13.06 0.20 3.76
C LYS A 158 11.64 -0.17 4.18
N ARG A 159 10.92 -0.93 3.36
CA ARG A 159 9.56 -1.39 3.65
C ARG A 159 9.49 -2.27 4.90
N TYR A 160 10.46 -3.15 5.09
CA TYR A 160 10.56 -4.04 6.27
C TYR A 160 11.31 -3.42 7.46
N SER A 161 11.59 -2.12 7.43
CA SER A 161 12.39 -1.47 8.48
C SER A 161 11.65 -1.32 9.80
N GLN A 162 10.31 -1.22 9.77
CA GLN A 162 9.45 -0.98 10.92
C GLN A 162 8.75 -2.26 11.39
N ALA A 163 8.76 -2.52 12.70
CA ALA A 163 8.18 -3.74 13.27
C ALA A 163 6.65 -3.83 13.06
N THR A 164 5.95 -2.70 13.21
CA THR A 164 4.49 -2.61 13.01
C THR A 164 4.07 -2.97 11.59
N ILE A 165 4.86 -2.56 10.60
CA ILE A 165 4.62 -2.90 9.19
C ILE A 165 4.86 -4.39 8.96
N ASN A 166 5.92 -4.98 9.56
CA ASN A 166 6.24 -6.39 9.35
C ASN A 166 5.10 -7.34 9.76
N GLU A 167 4.28 -6.98 10.74
CA GLU A 167 3.10 -7.76 11.15
C GLU A 167 2.01 -7.81 10.08
N LEU A 168 1.89 -6.76 9.26
CA LEU A 168 0.97 -6.66 8.13
C LEU A 168 1.48 -7.41 6.90
N LEU A 169 2.80 -7.61 6.81
CA LEU A 169 3.48 -8.19 5.64
C LEU A 169 3.87 -9.67 5.81
N VAL A 170 3.41 -10.34 6.88
CA VAL A 170 3.76 -11.75 7.17
C VAL A 170 3.43 -12.68 6.00
N ASP A 171 2.37 -12.38 5.25
CA ASP A 171 1.94 -13.19 4.10
C ASP A 171 2.94 -13.18 2.94
N GLU A 172 3.90 -12.24 2.93
CA GLU A 172 4.99 -12.21 1.94
C GLU A 172 6.16 -13.14 2.29
N LEU A 173 6.15 -13.76 3.47
CA LEU A 173 7.28 -14.59 3.94
C LEU A 173 7.56 -15.78 3.01
N GLU A 174 6.52 -16.43 2.49
CA GLU A 174 6.66 -17.56 1.57
C GLU A 174 7.33 -17.12 0.26
N PHE A 175 6.89 -16.00 -0.31
CA PHE A 175 7.50 -15.39 -1.49
C PHE A 175 9.02 -15.20 -1.31
N TRP A 176 9.44 -14.63 -0.18
CA TRP A 176 10.86 -14.37 0.07
C TRP A 176 11.69 -15.63 0.25
N HIS A 177 11.13 -16.67 0.89
CA HIS A 177 11.79 -17.97 0.97
C HIS A 177 11.95 -18.65 -0.39
N GLU A 178 10.95 -18.57 -1.25
CA GLU A 178 11.06 -19.09 -2.61
C GLU A 178 12.08 -18.31 -3.44
N PHE A 179 12.10 -16.98 -3.30
CA PHE A 179 13.09 -16.13 -3.95
C PHE A 179 14.51 -16.46 -3.50
N GLU A 180 14.75 -16.68 -2.20
CA GLU A 180 16.03 -17.15 -1.66
C GLU A 180 16.46 -18.48 -2.30
N LYS A 181 15.54 -19.44 -2.42
CA LYS A 181 15.82 -20.74 -3.08
C LYS A 181 16.20 -20.59 -4.55
N LEU A 182 15.62 -19.63 -5.27
CA LEU A 182 16.00 -19.35 -6.66
C LEU A 182 17.40 -18.72 -6.75
N LEU A 183 17.73 -17.80 -5.85
CA LEU A 183 19.08 -17.25 -5.74
C LEU A 183 20.12 -18.35 -5.48
N ASP A 184 19.83 -19.28 -4.57
CA ASP A 184 20.72 -20.41 -4.26
C ASP A 184 21.00 -21.31 -5.46
N LYS A 185 20.01 -21.54 -6.31
CA LYS A 185 20.19 -22.33 -7.53
C LYS A 185 21.01 -21.61 -8.60
N GLU A 186 21.00 -20.28 -8.60
CA GLU A 186 21.61 -19.47 -9.67
C GLU A 186 23.03 -19.00 -9.33
N LEU A 187 23.32 -18.75 -8.05
CA LEU A 187 24.63 -18.27 -7.59
C LEU A 187 25.81 -19.14 -8.06
N PRO A 188 25.77 -20.49 -8.00
CA PRO A 188 26.88 -21.32 -8.47
C PRO A 188 27.19 -21.13 -9.96
N LYS A 189 26.19 -20.78 -10.78
CA LYS A 189 26.36 -20.54 -12.22
C LYS A 189 27.04 -19.20 -12.51
N ARG A 190 27.13 -18.32 -11.51
CA ARG A 190 27.54 -16.91 -11.65
C ARG A 190 28.69 -16.51 -10.71
N GLU A 191 29.30 -17.48 -10.03
CA GLU A 191 30.31 -17.30 -8.96
C GLU A 191 31.42 -16.30 -9.32
N LYS A 192 31.84 -16.26 -10.59
CA LYS A 192 32.95 -15.42 -11.07
C LYS A 192 32.50 -14.16 -11.82
N THR A 193 31.23 -13.77 -11.69
CA THR A 193 30.68 -12.60 -12.39
C THR A 193 30.35 -11.49 -11.41
N LEU A 194 30.44 -10.24 -11.87
CA LEU A 194 29.97 -9.09 -11.09
C LEU A 194 28.51 -9.24 -10.67
N LYS A 195 27.68 -9.83 -11.55
CA LYS A 195 26.27 -10.13 -11.23
C LYS A 195 26.15 -11.14 -10.08
N GLY A 196 26.97 -12.19 -10.06
CA GLY A 196 27.01 -13.16 -8.98
C GLY A 196 27.33 -12.52 -7.62
N VAL A 197 28.32 -11.60 -7.58
CA VAL A 197 28.64 -10.84 -6.35
C VAL A 197 27.42 -10.06 -5.86
N TRP A 198 26.71 -9.35 -6.74
CA TRP A 198 25.51 -8.60 -6.37
C TRP A 198 24.34 -9.49 -5.95
N LEU A 199 24.14 -10.63 -6.61
CA LEU A 199 23.12 -11.59 -6.22
C LEU A 199 23.41 -12.21 -4.85
N ASN A 200 24.69 -12.40 -4.49
CA ASN A 200 25.05 -12.90 -3.18
C ASN A 200 24.75 -11.87 -2.09
N ILE A 201 25.10 -10.60 -2.32
CA ILE A 201 24.71 -9.49 -1.44
C ILE A 201 23.19 -9.43 -1.30
N LEU A 202 22.45 -9.55 -2.41
CA LEU A 202 20.99 -9.57 -2.40
C LEU A 202 20.45 -10.70 -1.52
N LYS A 203 20.98 -11.92 -1.68
CA LYS A 203 20.59 -13.07 -0.85
C LYS A 203 20.80 -12.80 0.64
N ASP A 204 22.00 -12.37 1.02
CA ASP A 204 22.34 -12.13 2.44
C ASP A 204 21.42 -11.08 3.07
N ARG A 205 21.05 -10.05 2.30
CA ARG A 205 20.14 -9.01 2.76
C ARG A 205 18.68 -9.45 2.80
N VAL A 206 18.20 -10.19 1.80
CA VAL A 206 16.84 -10.77 1.83
C VAL A 206 16.69 -11.62 3.09
N LYS A 207 17.67 -12.47 3.39
CA LYS A 207 17.67 -13.28 4.60
C LYS A 207 17.66 -12.43 5.87
N GLY A 208 18.70 -11.62 6.07
CA GLY A 208 18.92 -10.91 7.34
C GLY A 208 18.07 -9.66 7.57
N LYS A 209 17.48 -9.09 6.53
CA LYS A 209 16.72 -7.82 6.61
C LYS A 209 15.24 -7.96 6.30
N ILE A 210 14.82 -9.06 5.67
CA ILE A 210 13.43 -9.29 5.28
C ILE A 210 12.91 -10.55 5.96
N ILE A 211 13.42 -11.73 5.59
CA ILE A 211 12.95 -13.03 6.10
C ILE A 211 13.01 -13.09 7.63
N ASP A 212 14.17 -12.80 8.23
CA ASP A 212 14.34 -12.86 9.68
C ASP A 212 13.36 -11.95 10.43
N LYS A 213 13.02 -10.80 9.85
CA LYS A 213 12.09 -9.84 10.46
C LYS A 213 10.64 -10.29 10.34
N LEU A 214 10.25 -10.80 9.18
CA LEU A 214 8.91 -11.34 8.94
C LEU A 214 8.66 -12.59 9.78
N GLN A 215 9.64 -13.48 9.90
CA GLN A 215 9.55 -14.65 10.78
C GLN A 215 9.37 -14.23 12.24
N LYS A 216 10.15 -13.25 12.73
CA LYS A 216 9.97 -12.71 14.08
C LYS A 216 8.58 -12.12 14.30
N ALA A 217 8.05 -11.39 13.32
CA ALA A 217 6.69 -10.83 13.39
C ALA A 217 5.62 -11.94 13.44
N LYS A 218 5.79 -12.99 12.63
CA LYS A 218 4.92 -14.18 12.62
C LYS A 218 4.91 -14.89 13.98
N ASP A 219 6.08 -15.10 14.56
CA ASP A 219 6.23 -15.80 15.84
C ASP A 219 5.59 -14.98 17.00
N ASN A 220 5.79 -13.66 17.01
CA ASN A 220 5.16 -12.77 17.98
C ASN A 220 3.63 -12.79 17.88
N LYS A 221 3.08 -12.82 16.66
CA LYS A 221 1.63 -12.88 16.43
C LYS A 221 1.02 -14.19 16.96
N ALA A 222 1.73 -15.31 16.80
CA ALA A 222 1.31 -16.60 17.31
C ALA A 222 1.29 -16.65 18.86
N LEU A 223 2.28 -16.03 19.51
CA LEU A 223 2.37 -15.95 20.98
C LEU A 223 1.22 -15.13 21.59
N ASN A 224 0.89 -13.98 21.00
CA ASN A 224 -0.19 -13.12 21.50
C ASN A 224 -1.57 -13.77 21.37
N GLN A 225 -1.79 -14.60 20.33
CA GLN A 225 -3.05 -15.33 20.14
C GLN A 225 -3.24 -16.47 21.16
N THR A 226 -2.15 -17.08 21.64
CA THR A 226 -2.23 -18.12 22.67
C THR A 226 -2.58 -17.56 24.05
N ASP A 227 -2.16 -16.34 24.37
CA ASP A 227 -2.44 -15.71 25.67
C ASP A 227 -3.90 -15.22 25.80
N GLU A 228 -4.54 -14.81 24.70
CA GLU A 228 -5.96 -14.40 24.70
C GLU A 228 -6.95 -15.57 24.81
N THR A 229 -6.55 -16.78 24.43
CA THR A 229 -7.40 -17.99 24.55
C THR A 229 -7.37 -18.67 25.92
N VAL A 230 -6.53 -18.20 26.85
CA VAL A 230 -6.36 -18.78 28.19
C VAL A 230 -6.89 -17.85 29.30
N GLY A 231 -7.46 -16.70 28.93
CA GLY A 231 -8.05 -15.70 29.85
C GLY A 231 -9.54 -15.88 30.12
#